data_AF-A0A4C1Z8F7-F1
#
_entry.id   AF-A0A4C1Z8F7-F1
#
_cell.length_a   1.000
_cell.length_b   1.000
_cell.length_c   1.000
_cell.angle_alpha   90.00
_cell.angle_beta   90.00
_cell.angle_gamma   90.00
#
_symmetry.space_group_name_H-M   'P 1'
#
loop_
_entity.id
_entity.type
_entity.pdbx_description
1 polymer ?
#
loop_
_entity_poly.entity_id
_entity_poly.type
_entity_poly.pdbx_seq_one_letter_code
_entity_poly.pdbx_strand_id
1 'polypeptide(L)'
;MSQSNEFLLNNALAEDFQQMLRPYYLTQKLLCASKYSIKDNFVLPNSRVYYTFVVLVLCFITYTYFADSLTTPCTIANECPLITDVHNLLAHLILTVCVIVQTESAVKLLITLQGVDRKLKTFGVPKLPYFVERNWCSTIFVQLYFILGLQLHLIDVYYQFSDITSGDRMDEECKGASQKMTKNILRLCNVRFSKMRVCGLFIVDAALPLRLISLTATYCIVLLQFAFL
;
A
#
# COMPACT_ATOMS: atom_id res chain seq x y z
N MET A 1 16.28 15.97 -34.27
CA MET A 1 14.81 15.74 -34.19
C MET A 1 14.38 14.30 -34.55
N SER A 2 15.21 13.45 -35.17
CA SER A 2 14.81 12.08 -35.55
C SER A 2 14.76 11.06 -34.40
N GLN A 3 15.68 11.14 -33.42
CA GLN A 3 15.76 10.17 -32.31
C GLN A 3 14.50 10.12 -31.43
N SER A 4 13.82 11.25 -31.23
CA SER A 4 12.61 11.31 -30.41
C SER A 4 11.45 10.52 -31.03
N ASN A 5 11.37 10.47 -32.36
CA ASN A 5 10.27 9.81 -33.06
C ASN A 5 10.45 8.28 -33.06
N GLU A 6 11.69 7.81 -33.16
CA GLU A 6 12.01 6.38 -33.11
C GLU A 6 11.76 5.80 -31.71
N PHE A 7 12.01 6.58 -30.65
CA PHE A 7 11.68 6.18 -29.28
C PHE A 7 10.17 6.04 -29.06
N LEU A 8 9.35 6.90 -29.69
CA LEU A 8 7.90 6.85 -29.58
C LEU A 8 7.31 5.61 -30.28
N LEU A 9 7.80 5.25 -31.46
CA LEU A 9 7.32 4.08 -32.21
C LEU A 9 7.52 2.75 -31.47
N ASN A 10 8.61 2.62 -30.71
CA ASN A 10 8.89 1.40 -29.94
C ASN A 10 8.09 1.26 -28.64
N ASN A 11 7.43 2.33 -28.19
CA ASN A 11 6.67 2.36 -26.93
C ASN A 11 5.17 2.07 -27.11
N ALA A 12 4.73 1.77 -28.33
CA ALA A 12 3.35 1.43 -28.62
C ALA A 12 3.00 0.04 -28.05
N LEU A 13 2.09 0.02 -27.07
CA LEU A 13 1.55 -1.21 -26.49
C LEU A 13 0.42 -1.77 -27.33
N ALA A 14 0.44 -3.08 -27.53
CA ALA A 14 -0.69 -3.81 -28.09
C ALA A 14 -1.89 -3.75 -27.13
N GLU A 15 -3.10 -3.66 -27.66
CA GLU A 15 -4.33 -3.44 -26.87
C GLU A 15 -4.56 -4.55 -25.83
N ASP A 16 -4.32 -5.80 -26.20
CA ASP A 16 -4.46 -6.95 -25.32
C ASP A 16 -3.44 -6.92 -24.16
N PHE A 17 -2.20 -6.51 -24.44
CA PHE A 17 -1.19 -6.30 -23.41
C PHE A 17 -1.56 -5.16 -22.46
N GLN A 18 -2.18 -4.07 -22.97
CA GLN A 18 -2.69 -3.01 -22.11
C GLN A 18 -3.80 -3.49 -21.20
N GLN A 19 -4.74 -4.31 -21.71
CA GLN A 19 -5.81 -4.89 -20.90
C GLN A 19 -5.24 -5.73 -19.76
N MET A 20 -4.13 -6.45 -19.99
CA MET A 20 -3.41 -7.19 -18.96
C MET A 20 -2.79 -6.29 -17.87
N LEU A 21 -2.32 -5.09 -18.24
CA LEU A 21 -1.70 -4.13 -17.33
C LEU A 21 -2.68 -3.20 -16.61
N ARG A 22 -3.89 -2.99 -17.15
CA ARG A 22 -4.90 -2.06 -16.62
C ARG A 22 -5.19 -2.21 -15.12
N PRO A 23 -5.39 -3.43 -14.56
CA PRO A 23 -5.67 -3.57 -13.13
C PRO A 23 -4.53 -3.05 -12.25
N TYR A 24 -3.30 -3.39 -12.64
CA TYR A 24 -2.10 -2.98 -11.95
C TYR A 24 -1.87 -1.48 -12.07
N TYR A 25 -2.02 -0.92 -13.27
CA TYR A 25 -1.93 0.52 -13.50
C TYR A 25 -2.96 1.31 -12.69
N LEU A 26 -4.21 0.83 -12.62
CA LEU A 26 -5.25 1.44 -11.79
C LEU A 26 -4.87 1.44 -10.31
N THR A 27 -4.35 0.32 -9.81
CA THR A 27 -3.90 0.19 -8.42
C THR A 27 -2.75 1.14 -8.10
N GLN A 28 -1.75 1.22 -8.97
CA GLN A 28 -0.66 2.16 -8.79
C GLN A 28 -1.14 3.61 -8.80
N LYS A 29 -2.11 3.94 -9.66
CA LYS A 29 -2.67 5.30 -9.73
C LYS A 29 -3.46 5.65 -8.47
N LEU A 30 -4.25 4.71 -7.94
CA LEU A 30 -5.00 4.90 -6.69
C LEU A 30 -4.06 5.11 -5.50
N LEU A 31 -2.97 4.35 -5.44
CA LEU A 31 -1.96 4.45 -4.38
C LEU A 31 -0.95 5.59 -4.60
N CYS A 32 -1.18 6.46 -5.59
CA CYS A 32 -0.24 7.52 -6.01
C CYS A 32 1.18 7.02 -6.36
N ALA A 33 1.36 5.71 -6.57
CA ALA A 33 2.62 5.03 -6.85
C ALA A 33 2.81 4.71 -8.35
N SER A 34 2.06 5.37 -9.22
CA SER A 34 2.18 5.21 -10.67
C SER A 34 3.59 5.57 -11.15
N LYS A 35 4.26 4.60 -11.77
CA LYS A 35 5.60 4.75 -12.36
C LYS A 35 5.54 5.25 -13.81
N TYR A 36 4.45 4.99 -14.52
CA TYR A 36 4.29 5.32 -15.93
C TYR A 36 2.83 5.68 -16.21
N SER A 37 2.59 6.44 -17.26
CA SER A 37 1.26 6.73 -17.79
C SER A 37 1.06 5.99 -19.11
N ILE A 38 -0.12 5.42 -19.31
CA ILE A 38 -0.54 4.90 -20.61
C ILE A 38 -1.45 5.96 -21.25
N LYS A 39 -1.01 6.56 -22.36
CA LYS A 39 -1.79 7.54 -23.14
C LYS A 39 -1.75 7.16 -24.61
N ASP A 40 -2.91 7.09 -25.26
CA ASP A 40 -3.03 6.82 -26.70
C ASP A 40 -2.26 5.57 -27.16
N ASN A 41 -2.28 4.52 -26.33
CA ASN A 41 -1.54 3.27 -26.50
C ASN A 41 -0.02 3.33 -26.27
N PHE A 42 0.54 4.48 -25.90
CA PHE A 42 1.95 4.62 -25.57
C PHE A 42 2.17 4.57 -24.06
N VAL A 43 3.22 3.87 -23.65
CA VAL A 43 3.74 3.95 -22.27
C VAL A 43 4.76 5.07 -22.20
N LEU A 44 4.46 6.04 -21.35
CA LEU A 44 5.30 7.21 -21.12
C LEU A 44 5.69 7.26 -19.65
N PRO A 45 6.93 7.63 -19.30
CA PRO A 45 7.25 7.93 -17.91
C PRO A 45 6.38 9.10 -17.43
N ASN A 46 5.97 9.07 -16.16
CA ASN A 46 5.22 10.20 -15.59
C ASN A 46 6.11 11.46 -15.55
N SER A 47 5.49 12.63 -15.66
CA SER A 47 6.22 13.89 -15.59
C SER A 47 6.73 14.16 -14.18
N ARG A 48 7.83 14.92 -14.05
CA ARG A 48 8.33 15.35 -12.73
C ARG A 48 7.29 16.13 -11.94
N VAL A 49 6.44 16.90 -12.62
CA VAL A 49 5.34 17.67 -12.02
C VAL A 49 4.33 16.75 -11.32
N TYR A 50 4.01 15.59 -11.90
CA TYR A 50 3.14 14.59 -11.25
C TYR A 50 3.74 14.13 -9.92
N TYR A 51 5.05 13.82 -9.89
CA TYR A 51 5.71 13.39 -8.66
C TYR A 51 5.79 14.50 -7.62
N THR A 52 6.08 15.74 -8.03
CA THR A 52 6.03 16.89 -7.13
C THR A 52 4.66 17.05 -6.50
N PHE A 53 3.58 16.91 -7.28
CA PHE A 53 2.22 16.95 -6.76
C PHE A 53 1.94 15.81 -5.77
N VAL A 54 2.33 14.57 -6.08
CA VAL A 54 2.19 13.42 -5.17
C VAL A 54 2.93 13.66 -3.85
N VAL A 55 4.18 14.15 -3.91
CA VAL A 55 4.96 14.49 -2.70
C VAL A 55 4.23 15.55 -1.87
N LEU A 56 3.70 16.61 -2.50
CA LEU A 56 2.96 17.65 -1.78
C LEU A 56 1.71 17.11 -1.09
N VAL A 57 0.93 16.26 -1.77
CA VAL A 57 -0.26 15.62 -1.17
C VAL A 57 0.15 14.73 0.02
N LEU A 58 1.20 13.91 -0.13
CA LEU A 58 1.69 13.07 0.96
C LEU A 58 2.22 13.89 2.13
N CYS A 59 2.98 14.96 1.87
CA CYS A 59 3.44 15.88 2.91
C CYS A 59 2.27 16.56 3.64
N PHE A 60 1.21 16.95 2.92
CA PHE A 60 0.01 17.52 3.54
C PHE A 60 -0.67 16.50 4.47
N ILE A 61 -0.86 15.27 4.01
CA ILE A 61 -1.43 14.18 4.83
C ILE A 61 -0.56 13.98 6.08
N THR A 62 0.75 13.81 5.92
CA THR A 62 1.66 13.61 7.07
C THR A 62 1.65 14.82 8.01
N TYR A 63 1.56 16.04 7.50
CA TYR A 63 1.44 17.24 8.31
C TYR A 63 0.14 17.23 9.15
N THR A 64 -0.99 16.84 8.55
CA THR A 64 -2.26 16.76 9.30
C THR A 64 -2.19 15.72 10.43
N TYR A 65 -1.58 14.56 10.18
CA TYR A 65 -1.31 13.56 11.22
C TYR A 65 -0.38 14.10 12.30
N PHE A 66 0.72 14.73 11.92
CA PHE A 66 1.67 15.30 12.86
C PHE A 66 1.05 16.40 13.74
N ALA A 67 0.22 17.27 13.15
CA ALA A 67 -0.47 18.32 13.88
C ALA A 67 -1.43 17.74 14.93
N ASP A 68 -2.14 16.65 14.60
CA ASP A 68 -3.00 15.91 15.52
C ASP A 68 -2.19 15.27 16.66
N SER A 69 -1.06 14.62 16.32
CA SER A 69 -0.11 14.05 17.29
C SER A 69 0.43 15.08 18.28
N LEU A 70 0.66 16.33 17.87
CA LEU A 70 1.13 17.41 18.77
C LEU A 70 0.08 17.85 19.80
N THR A 71 -1.21 17.69 19.49
CA THR A 71 -2.28 18.03 20.43
C THR A 71 -2.56 16.93 21.46
N THR A 72 -2.07 15.71 21.19
CA THR A 72 -2.31 14.55 22.06
C THR A 72 -1.25 14.52 23.19
N PRO A 73 -1.65 14.58 24.48
CA PRO A 73 -0.69 14.60 25.58
C PRO A 73 0.11 13.28 25.63
N CYS A 74 1.44 13.41 25.72
CA CYS A 74 2.35 12.27 25.83
C CYS A 74 2.12 11.54 27.15
N THR A 75 1.51 10.35 27.12
CA THR A 75 1.48 9.45 28.27
C THR A 75 2.75 8.61 28.33
N ILE A 76 3.33 8.46 29.51
CA ILE A 76 4.62 7.76 29.75
C ILE A 76 4.56 6.28 29.32
N ALA A 77 3.36 5.72 29.14
CA ALA A 77 3.15 4.32 28.77
C ALA A 77 3.17 4.05 27.25
N ASN A 78 3.01 5.07 26.41
CA ASN A 78 3.02 4.89 24.96
C ASN A 78 4.37 5.34 24.39
N GLU A 79 4.95 4.53 23.50
CA GLU A 79 6.12 4.94 22.73
C GLU A 79 5.88 6.33 22.10
N CYS A 80 6.91 7.16 22.06
CA CYS A 80 6.78 8.55 21.65
C CYS A 80 6.20 8.64 20.23
N PRO A 81 4.95 9.11 20.04
CA PRO A 81 4.27 9.12 18.74
C PRO A 81 5.06 9.91 17.69
N LEU A 82 5.83 10.89 18.14
CA LEU A 82 6.72 11.71 17.33
C LEU A 82 7.80 10.88 16.59
N ILE A 83 8.33 9.82 17.21
CA ILE A 83 9.35 8.96 16.58
C ILE A 83 8.71 8.16 15.44
N THR A 84 7.53 7.59 15.68
CA THR A 84 6.77 6.84 14.68
C THR A 84 6.37 7.72 13.50
N ASP A 85 5.93 8.95 13.76
CA ASP A 85 5.56 9.90 12.71
C ASP A 85 6.75 10.33 11.86
N VAL A 86 7.90 10.61 12.48
CA VAL A 86 9.14 10.92 11.75
C VAL A 86 9.61 9.72 10.91
N HIS A 87 9.54 8.51 11.46
CA HIS A 87 9.88 7.30 10.72
C HIS A 87 8.96 7.10 9.51
N ASN A 88 7.66 7.29 9.69
CA ASN A 88 6.67 7.21 8.63
C ASN A 88 6.94 8.24 7.54
N LEU A 89 7.21 9.51 7.89
CA LEU A 89 7.55 10.56 6.92
C LEU A 89 8.80 10.17 6.12
N LEU A 90 9.85 9.71 6.78
CA LEU A 90 11.09 9.30 6.13
C LEU A 90 10.87 8.11 5.19
N ALA A 91 10.09 7.10 5.63
CA ALA A 91 9.73 5.96 4.80
C ALA A 91 8.96 6.37 3.53
N HIS A 92 8.01 7.31 3.65
CA HIS A 92 7.27 7.83 2.50
C HIS A 92 8.17 8.61 1.52
N LEU A 93 9.10 9.42 2.04
CA LEU A 93 10.07 10.14 1.21
C LEU A 93 10.98 9.16 0.44
N ILE A 94 11.54 8.16 1.14
CA ILE A 94 12.38 7.12 0.52
C ILE A 94 11.59 6.38 -0.55
N LEU A 95 10.35 5.96 -0.26
CA LEU A 95 9.49 5.27 -1.22
C LEU A 95 9.25 6.13 -2.46
N THR A 96 8.98 7.42 -2.29
CA THR A 96 8.71 8.33 -3.40
C THR A 96 9.95 8.53 -4.27
N VAL A 97 11.14 8.71 -3.66
CA VAL A 97 12.41 8.79 -4.39
C VAL A 97 12.67 7.49 -5.16
N CYS A 98 12.45 6.33 -4.53
CA CYS A 98 12.57 5.03 -5.19
C CYS A 98 11.63 4.90 -6.39
N VAL A 99 10.37 5.34 -6.27
CA VAL A 99 9.41 5.34 -7.39
C VAL A 99 9.89 6.22 -8.54
N ILE A 100 10.40 7.43 -8.24
CA ILE A 100 10.95 8.34 -9.25
C ILE A 100 12.14 7.70 -9.97
N VAL A 101 13.12 7.20 -9.23
CA VAL A 101 14.34 6.59 -9.80
C VAL A 101 14.02 5.35 -10.64
N GLN A 102 13.04 4.54 -10.22
CA GLN A 102 12.66 3.33 -10.93
C GLN A 102 11.71 3.55 -12.11
N THR A 103 11.28 4.79 -12.38
CA THR A 103 10.30 5.10 -13.42
C THR A 103 10.78 4.68 -14.81
N GLU A 104 12.02 5.02 -15.17
CA GLU A 104 12.59 4.67 -16.47
C GLU A 104 12.79 3.15 -16.61
N SER A 105 13.28 2.50 -15.55
CA SER A 105 13.46 1.04 -15.49
C SER A 105 12.12 0.30 -15.63
N ALA A 106 11.03 0.84 -15.06
CA ALA A 106 9.70 0.26 -15.17
C ALA A 106 9.17 0.32 -16.61
N VAL A 107 9.35 1.45 -17.31
CA VAL A 107 8.97 1.58 -18.73
C VAL A 107 9.76 0.59 -19.59
N LYS A 108 11.09 0.51 -19.39
CA LYS A 108 11.95 -0.44 -20.11
C LYS A 108 11.53 -1.90 -19.86
N LEU A 109 11.18 -2.24 -18.62
CA LEU A 109 10.68 -3.56 -18.25
C LEU A 109 9.38 -3.90 -19.00
N LEU A 110 8.43 -2.97 -19.08
CA LEU A 110 7.17 -3.18 -19.81
C LEU A 110 7.39 -3.42 -21.30
N ILE A 111 8.27 -2.65 -21.93
CA ILE A 111 8.64 -2.83 -23.34
C ILE A 111 9.29 -4.21 -23.54
N THR A 112 10.13 -4.64 -22.60
CA THR A 112 10.78 -5.96 -22.63
C THR A 112 9.75 -7.08 -22.50
N LEU A 113 8.83 -6.97 -21.54
CA LEU A 113 7.73 -7.92 -21.34
C LEU A 113 6.81 -8.01 -22.57
N GLN A 114 6.51 -6.88 -23.21
CA GLN A 114 5.75 -6.87 -24.47
C GLN A 114 6.53 -7.59 -25.59
N GLY A 115 7.86 -7.42 -25.65
CA GLY A 115 8.71 -8.15 -26.59
C GLY A 115 8.65 -9.67 -26.38
N VAL A 116 8.63 -10.12 -25.12
CA VAL A 116 8.45 -11.53 -24.76
C VAL A 116 7.06 -12.02 -25.18
N ASP A 117 6.00 -11.27 -24.90
CA ASP A 117 4.63 -11.60 -25.32
C ASP A 117 4.52 -11.76 -26.85
N ARG A 118 5.13 -10.85 -27.63
CA ARG A 118 5.18 -10.96 -29.10
C ARG A 118 5.88 -12.24 -29.55
N LYS A 119 7.00 -12.62 -28.92
CA LYS A 119 7.70 -13.88 -29.22
C LYS A 119 6.85 -15.11 -28.88
N LEU A 120 6.20 -15.12 -27.71
CA LEU A 120 5.32 -16.22 -27.33
C LEU A 120 4.17 -16.41 -28.32
N LYS A 121 3.58 -15.32 -28.83
CA LYS A 121 2.58 -15.37 -29.89
C LYS A 121 3.12 -15.97 -31.19
N THR A 122 4.37 -15.69 -31.57
CA THR A 122 4.97 -16.32 -32.75
C THR A 122 5.17 -17.83 -32.60
N PHE A 123 5.28 -18.34 -31.37
CA PHE A 123 5.33 -19.78 -31.08
C PHE A 123 3.95 -20.46 -31.03
N GLY A 124 2.87 -19.74 -31.35
CA GLY A 124 1.51 -20.29 -31.33
C GLY A 124 0.96 -20.50 -29.91
N VAL A 125 1.60 -19.94 -28.88
CA VAL A 125 1.02 -19.92 -27.54
C VAL A 125 -0.26 -19.09 -27.60
N PRO A 126 -1.43 -19.63 -27.19
CA PRO A 126 -2.68 -18.91 -27.26
C PRO A 126 -2.62 -17.61 -26.46
N LYS A 127 -3.52 -16.68 -26.81
CA LYS A 127 -3.70 -15.41 -26.07
C LYS A 127 -3.78 -15.70 -24.56
N LEU A 128 -3.39 -14.72 -23.75
CA LEU A 128 -3.32 -14.81 -22.28
C LEU A 128 -4.57 -14.23 -21.56
N PRO A 129 -5.84 -14.47 -21.97
CA PRO A 129 -6.99 -13.88 -21.28
C PRO A 129 -7.09 -14.36 -19.82
N TYR A 130 -6.59 -15.57 -19.54
CA TYR A 130 -6.45 -16.11 -18.19
C TYR A 130 -5.63 -15.20 -17.25
N PHE A 131 -4.61 -14.51 -17.78
CA PHE A 131 -3.81 -13.58 -16.98
C PHE A 131 -4.56 -12.29 -16.67
N VAL A 132 -5.40 -11.81 -17.59
CA VAL A 132 -6.22 -10.60 -17.38
C VAL A 132 -7.19 -10.82 -16.22
N GLU A 133 -7.94 -11.93 -16.24
CA GLU A 133 -8.90 -12.27 -15.18
C GLU A 133 -8.21 -12.43 -13.82
N ARG A 134 -7.08 -13.16 -13.79
CA ARG A 134 -6.32 -13.37 -12.55
C ARG A 134 -5.73 -12.07 -12.00
N ASN A 135 -5.26 -11.17 -12.87
CA ASN A 135 -4.75 -9.85 -12.46
C ASN A 135 -5.86 -8.96 -11.87
N TRP A 136 -7.07 -8.99 -12.43
CA TRP A 136 -8.23 -8.29 -11.87
C TRP A 136 -8.62 -8.84 -10.51
N CYS A 137 -8.74 -10.16 -10.36
CA CYS A 137 -9.03 -10.78 -9.07
C CYS A 137 -7.98 -10.41 -8.01
N SER A 138 -6.69 -10.47 -8.37
CA SER A 138 -5.61 -10.08 -7.45
C SER A 138 -5.68 -8.60 -7.08
N THR A 139 -5.98 -7.73 -8.05
CA THR A 139 -6.16 -6.29 -7.82
C THR A 139 -7.30 -6.02 -6.86
N ILE A 140 -8.48 -6.60 -7.11
CA ILE A 140 -9.66 -6.45 -6.24
C ILE A 140 -9.34 -6.92 -4.82
N PHE A 141 -8.66 -8.05 -4.69
CA PHE A 141 -8.27 -8.58 -3.39
C PHE A 141 -7.33 -7.64 -2.62
N VAL A 142 -6.30 -7.10 -3.28
CA VAL A 142 -5.37 -6.14 -2.67
C VAL A 142 -6.11 -4.86 -2.24
N GLN A 143 -7.02 -4.37 -3.07
CA GLN A 143 -7.81 -3.17 -2.74
C GLN A 143 -8.77 -3.41 -1.57
N LEU A 144 -9.46 -4.56 -1.54
CA LEU A 144 -10.32 -4.94 -0.43
C LEU A 144 -9.52 -5.04 0.87
N TYR A 145 -8.34 -5.66 0.83
CA TYR A 145 -7.46 -5.75 1.98
C TYR A 145 -7.05 -4.36 2.49
N PHE A 146 -6.67 -3.45 1.59
CA PHE A 146 -6.30 -2.07 1.94
C PHE A 146 -7.48 -1.30 2.56
N ILE A 147 -8.67 -1.41 1.97
CA ILE A 147 -9.89 -0.77 2.50
C ILE A 147 -10.22 -1.33 3.89
N LEU A 148 -10.19 -2.65 4.08
CA LEU A 148 -10.46 -3.27 5.39
C LEU A 148 -9.43 -2.85 6.44
N GLY A 149 -8.15 -2.76 6.07
CA GLY A 149 -7.10 -2.26 6.95
C GLY A 149 -7.34 -0.80 7.36
N LEU A 150 -7.71 0.06 6.42
CA LEU A 150 -8.02 1.46 6.68
C LEU A 150 -9.27 1.61 7.57
N GLN A 151 -10.31 0.80 7.35
CA GLN A 151 -11.51 0.77 8.20
C GLN A 151 -11.16 0.35 9.64
N LEU A 152 -10.36 -0.71 9.82
CA LEU A 152 -9.92 -1.14 11.15
C LEU A 152 -9.10 -0.06 11.86
N HIS A 153 -8.23 0.64 11.14
CA HIS A 153 -7.46 1.75 11.70
C HIS A 153 -8.36 2.93 12.09
N LEU A 154 -9.38 3.27 11.30
CA LEU A 154 -10.34 4.33 11.65
C LEU A 154 -11.15 3.97 12.91
N ILE A 155 -11.53 2.70 13.05
CA ILE A 155 -12.23 2.20 14.23
C ILE A 155 -11.33 2.33 15.47
N ASP A 156 -10.06 1.93 15.37
CA ASP A 156 -9.09 2.04 16.48
C ASP A 156 -8.90 3.49 16.94
N VAL A 157 -8.72 4.41 15.98
CA VAL A 157 -8.63 5.86 16.25
C VAL A 157 -9.92 6.38 16.90
N TYR A 158 -11.10 5.97 16.42
CA TYR A 158 -12.38 6.36 17.00
C TYR A 158 -12.52 5.89 18.45
N TYR A 159 -12.12 4.65 18.76
CA TYR A 159 -12.15 4.12 20.13
C TYR A 159 -11.19 4.88 21.04
N GLN A 160 -9.98 5.19 20.56
CA GLN A 160 -9.00 5.98 21.32
C GLN A 160 -9.54 7.38 21.65
N PHE A 161 -10.19 8.06 20.69
CA PHE A 161 -10.78 9.38 20.92
C PHE A 161 -11.98 9.35 21.89
N SER A 162 -12.80 8.30 21.80
CA SER A 162 -13.93 8.09 22.71
C SER A 162 -13.47 7.91 24.17
N ASP A 163 -12.35 7.23 24.39
CA ASP A 163 -11.80 7.01 25.74
C ASP A 163 -11.31 8.33 26.36
N ILE A 164 -10.55 9.13 25.60
CA ILE A 164 -10.05 10.46 26.02
C ILE A 164 -11.21 11.39 26.41
N THR A 165 -12.27 11.44 25.58
CA THR A 165 -13.42 12.32 25.84
C THR A 165 -14.21 11.90 27.08
N SER A 166 -14.21 10.60 27.41
CA SER A 166 -14.88 10.08 28.60
C SER A 166 -14.08 10.31 29.90
N GLY A 167 -12.74 10.35 29.80
CA GLY A 167 -11.85 10.59 30.94
C GLY A 167 -11.93 12.00 31.51
N ASP A 168 -12.13 13.01 30.67
CA ASP A 168 -12.12 14.43 31.08
C ASP A 168 -13.41 14.88 31.79
N ARG A 169 -14.46 14.04 31.83
CA ARG A 169 -15.71 14.32 32.57
C ARG A 169 -15.74 13.75 34.00
N MET A 170 -14.65 13.14 34.49
CA MET A 170 -14.65 12.38 35.76
C MET A 170 -13.68 12.86 36.85
N ASP A 171 -13.25 14.13 36.84
CA ASP A 171 -12.68 14.77 38.03
C ASP A 171 -13.75 15.75 38.58
N GLU A 172 -14.37 15.55 39.76
CA GLU A 172 -13.70 15.48 41.06
C GLU A 172 -14.19 14.41 42.06
N GLU A 173 -15.30 13.70 41.86
CA GLU A 173 -15.87 12.80 42.92
C GLU A 173 -15.69 11.27 42.68
N CYS A 174 -15.26 10.83 41.48
CA CYS A 174 -15.42 9.43 41.04
C CYS A 174 -14.11 8.60 40.94
N LYS A 175 -12.96 9.10 41.42
CA LYS A 175 -11.67 8.39 41.29
C LYS A 175 -11.61 7.04 42.04
N GLY A 176 -12.31 6.92 43.17
CA GLY A 176 -12.26 5.71 44.03
C GLY A 176 -13.07 4.52 43.50
N ALA A 177 -14.24 4.77 42.89
CA ALA A 177 -15.09 3.72 42.34
C ALA A 177 -14.57 3.22 40.98
N SER A 178 -14.08 4.14 40.14
CA SER A 178 -13.53 3.82 38.83
C SER A 178 -12.26 2.95 38.93
N GLN A 179 -11.34 3.22 39.87
CA GLN A 179 -10.17 2.35 40.09
C GLN A 179 -10.51 0.90 40.44
N LYS A 180 -11.58 0.67 41.22
CA LYS A 180 -12.05 -0.69 41.55
C LYS A 180 -12.66 -1.37 40.33
N MET A 181 -13.40 -0.63 39.51
CA MET A 181 -14.02 -1.15 38.30
C MET A 181 -13.00 -1.45 37.21
N THR A 182 -12.03 -0.55 36.97
CA THR A 182 -10.92 -0.77 36.02
C THR A 182 -10.05 -1.95 36.43
N LYS A 183 -9.77 -2.16 37.73
CA LYS A 183 -9.07 -3.36 38.21
C LYS A 183 -9.88 -4.65 37.99
N ASN A 184 -11.19 -4.59 38.13
CA ASN A 184 -12.06 -5.75 37.88
C ASN A 184 -12.18 -6.05 36.38
N ILE A 185 -12.27 -5.04 35.52
CA ILE A 185 -12.28 -5.20 34.06
C ILE A 185 -10.91 -5.69 33.57
N LEU A 186 -9.80 -5.14 34.07
CA LEU A 186 -8.46 -5.62 33.72
C LEU A 186 -8.28 -7.08 34.14
N ARG A 187 -8.80 -7.49 35.30
CA ARG A 187 -8.84 -8.90 35.70
C ARG A 187 -9.73 -9.74 34.77
N LEU A 188 -10.85 -9.21 34.29
CA LEU A 188 -11.73 -9.91 33.34
C LEU A 188 -11.07 -10.06 31.95
N CYS A 189 -10.42 -9.00 31.45
CA CYS A 189 -9.77 -8.94 30.14
C CYS A 189 -8.45 -9.73 30.10
N ASN A 190 -7.66 -9.69 31.18
CA ASN A 190 -6.42 -10.45 31.29
C ASN A 190 -6.65 -11.98 31.36
N VAL A 191 -7.90 -12.43 31.54
CA VAL A 191 -8.26 -13.85 31.56
C VAL A 191 -8.68 -14.37 30.18
N ARG A 192 -8.91 -13.52 29.17
CA ARG A 192 -9.48 -14.02 27.90
C ARG A 192 -9.18 -13.23 26.62
N PHE A 193 -8.00 -12.66 26.45
CA PHE A 193 -7.50 -12.34 25.10
C PHE A 193 -7.16 -13.64 24.34
N SER A 194 -8.21 -14.33 23.90
CA SER A 194 -8.09 -15.36 22.87
C SER A 194 -7.62 -14.67 21.59
N LYS A 195 -6.36 -14.93 21.21
CA LYS A 195 -5.74 -14.56 19.93
C LYS A 195 -6.79 -14.45 18.82
N MET A 196 -6.95 -13.25 18.25
CA MET A 196 -7.95 -12.96 17.24
C MET A 196 -7.63 -13.77 15.97
N ARG A 197 -8.40 -14.82 15.72
CA ARG A 197 -8.30 -15.66 14.52
C ARG A 197 -9.31 -15.16 13.51
N VAL A 198 -8.84 -14.57 12.41
CA VAL A 198 -9.72 -14.21 11.30
C VAL A 198 -10.06 -15.52 10.55
N CYS A 199 -11.37 -15.80 10.43
CA CYS A 199 -11.92 -16.99 9.77
C CYS A 199 -11.42 -18.36 10.29
N GLY A 200 -10.90 -18.43 11.52
CA GLY A 200 -10.37 -19.67 12.11
C GLY A 200 -9.06 -20.19 11.49
N LEU A 201 -8.58 -19.58 10.41
CA LEU A 201 -7.46 -20.09 9.61
C LEU A 201 -6.14 -19.37 9.93
N PHE A 202 -6.18 -18.07 10.27
CA PHE A 202 -4.97 -17.27 10.50
C PHE A 202 -5.07 -16.42 11.76
N ILE A 203 -4.03 -16.51 12.58
CA ILE A 203 -3.78 -15.56 13.68
C ILE A 203 -3.20 -14.30 13.04
N VAL A 204 -3.89 -13.18 13.20
CA VAL A 204 -3.37 -11.87 12.76
C VAL A 204 -2.28 -11.47 13.76
N ASP A 205 -1.04 -11.75 13.38
CA ASP A 205 0.17 -11.43 14.15
C ASP A 205 0.98 -10.39 13.36
N ALA A 206 1.80 -9.57 14.03
CA ALA A 206 2.60 -8.52 13.37
C ALA A 206 3.60 -9.08 12.33
N ALA A 207 3.85 -10.40 12.37
CA ALA A 207 4.66 -11.12 11.38
C ALA A 207 3.90 -11.45 10.07
N LEU A 208 2.57 -11.29 10.01
CA LEU A 208 1.76 -11.65 8.84
C LEU A 208 2.08 -10.78 7.60
N PRO A 209 2.21 -9.44 7.70
CA PRO A 209 2.61 -8.61 6.57
C PRO A 209 4.02 -8.96 6.08
N LEU A 210 4.94 -9.27 6.99
CA LEU A 210 6.31 -9.66 6.68
C LEU A 210 6.36 -10.97 5.88
N ARG A 211 5.53 -11.95 6.26
CA ARG A 211 5.40 -13.24 5.56
C ARG A 211 4.74 -13.09 4.19
N LEU A 212 3.78 -12.19 4.05
CA LEU A 212 3.15 -11.86 2.76
C LEU A 212 4.14 -11.22 1.80
N ILE A 213 4.93 -10.25 2.26
CA ILE A 213 5.98 -9.59 1.46
C ILE A 213 7.03 -10.62 1.01
N SER A 214 7.47 -11.50 1.91
CA SER A 214 8.39 -12.59 1.56
C SER A 214 7.80 -13.53 0.51
N LEU A 215 6.54 -13.94 0.65
CA LEU A 215 5.88 -14.81 -0.32
C LEU A 215 5.77 -14.14 -1.70
N THR A 216 5.38 -12.87 -1.75
CA THR A 216 5.30 -12.10 -2.99
C THR A 216 6.67 -11.95 -3.65
N ALA A 217 7.71 -11.67 -2.88
CA ALA A 217 9.08 -11.56 -3.40
C ALA A 217 9.56 -12.88 -4.01
N THR A 218 9.34 -14.00 -3.33
CA THR A 218 9.68 -15.34 -3.84
C THR A 218 8.92 -15.66 -5.12
N TYR A 219 7.63 -15.32 -5.19
CA TYR A 219 6.82 -15.55 -6.39
C TYR A 219 7.30 -14.71 -7.58
N CYS A 220 7.68 -13.45 -7.34
CA CYS A 220 8.29 -12.60 -8.36
C CYS A 220 9.63 -13.15 -8.86
N ILE A 221 10.49 -13.66 -7.97
CA ILE A 221 11.79 -14.26 -8.34
C ILE A 221 11.57 -15.50 -9.21
N VAL A 222 10.67 -16.39 -8.83
CA VAL A 222 10.37 -17.62 -9.60
C VAL A 222 9.84 -17.25 -10.99
N LEU A 223 8.91 -16.29 -11.08
CA LEU A 223 8.40 -15.82 -12.37
C LEU A 223 9.50 -15.19 -13.24
N LEU A 224 10.44 -14.46 -12.64
CA LEU A 224 11.60 -13.92 -13.35
C LEU A 224 12.52 -15.05 -13.85
N GLN A 225 12.77 -16.09 -13.05
CA GLN A 225 13.58 -17.24 -13.47
C GLN A 225 12.97 -17.95 -14.69
N PHE A 226 11.65 -18.13 -14.72
CA PHE A 226 10.97 -18.70 -15.89
C PHE A 226 10.91 -17.77 -17.11
N ALA A 227 11.15 -16.46 -16.94
CA ALA A 227 11.18 -15.51 -18.04
C ALA A 227 12.58 -15.38 -18.69
N PHE A 228 13.65 -15.80 -17.99
CA PHE A 228 15.03 -15.68 -18.45
C PHE A 228 15.73 -17.03 -18.73
N LEU A 229 15.09 -18.17 -18.43
CA LEU A 229 15.44 -19.49 -18.96
C LEU A 229 14.70 -19.74 -20.28
#